data_AF-A0A238JMG5-F1
#
_entry.id   AF-A0A238JMG5-F1
#
_cell.length_a   1.000
_cell.length_b   1.000
_cell.length_c   1.000
_cell.angle_alpha   90.00
_cell.angle_beta   90.00
_cell.angle_gamma   90.00
#
_symmetry.space_group_name_H-M   'P 1'
#
loop_
_entity.id
_entity.type
_entity.pdbx_description
1 polymer ?
#
loop_
_entity_poly.entity_id
_entity_poly.type
_entity_poly.pdbx_seq_one_letter_code
_entity_poly.pdbx_strand_id
1 'polypeptide(L)'
;MADTTPELGRKRWAGWLNRLIASPGFQRRASRWPIARGVARRDGAMIFDLVQGFVRSQALLALVHLNLPRRLLNGPEEVSALARYCGLPEERMRLLLQAGAAMGLMRRKRGDRFALTRQGAALTGVPGLEAMIRHHGAFYRDMGDPVALLRGETQTELAAFWPYVFGAAGAVDPEVTATYSDLMAQSQRLVAQDTLAQVPLKDTCCLMDVGGGTGVFLVEAARAAPQARLVLFDLPAVVTGAQARLAEAGLTARVTIQPGSFRDDPLPRGADTISLVRVLYDHADETVVKLLRAVHDALPPGGRLIVSEPMSGGARPDPQTDVYFAFYTLAMRTGRTRSQAEIAALCRAAGFQEIRQPRARRPYVTAVVVAVRSS
;
A
#
# COMPACT_ATOMS: atom_id res chain seq x y z
N MET A 1 -39.18 -7.43 -24.06
CA MET A 1 -38.33 -8.64 -24.23
C MET A 1 -37.04 -8.19 -24.90
N ALA A 2 -36.01 -7.89 -24.11
CA ALA A 2 -34.72 -7.47 -24.64
C ALA A 2 -33.92 -8.70 -25.07
N ASP A 3 -33.36 -8.62 -26.27
CA ASP A 3 -32.65 -9.68 -26.97
C ASP A 3 -31.35 -10.06 -26.23
N THR A 4 -31.39 -11.18 -25.53
CA THR A 4 -30.31 -11.73 -24.69
C THR A 4 -29.45 -12.77 -25.43
N THR A 5 -29.75 -13.06 -26.71
CA THR A 5 -29.14 -14.20 -27.42
C THR A 5 -27.63 -14.09 -27.69
N PRO A 6 -27.01 -12.92 -28.00
CA PRO A 6 -25.58 -12.85 -28.29
C PRO A 6 -24.69 -13.04 -27.05
N GLU A 7 -25.13 -12.53 -25.89
CA GLU A 7 -24.42 -12.68 -24.62
C GLU A 7 -24.44 -14.12 -24.11
N LEU A 8 -25.58 -14.81 -24.24
CA LEU A 8 -25.70 -16.22 -23.91
C LEU A 8 -24.77 -17.09 -24.80
N GLY A 9 -24.67 -16.78 -26.09
CA GLY A 9 -23.74 -17.45 -27.01
C GLY A 9 -22.27 -17.30 -26.60
N ARG A 10 -21.83 -16.07 -26.30
CA ARG A 10 -20.45 -15.80 -25.83
C ARG A 10 -20.14 -16.48 -24.49
N LYS A 11 -21.06 -16.43 -23.53
CA LYS A 11 -20.91 -17.11 -22.22
C LYS A 11 -20.78 -18.63 -22.38
N ARG A 12 -21.59 -19.25 -23.23
CA ARG A 12 -21.55 -20.70 -23.49
C ARG A 12 -20.25 -21.14 -24.16
N TRP A 13 -19.74 -20.35 -25.10
CA TRP A 13 -18.47 -20.62 -25.78
C TRP A 13 -17.26 -20.48 -24.85
N ALA A 14 -17.19 -19.37 -24.08
CA ALA A 14 -16.13 -19.18 -23.09
C ALA A 14 -16.15 -20.29 -22.02
N GLY A 15 -17.33 -20.67 -21.53
CA GLY A 15 -17.48 -21.78 -20.58
C GLY A 15 -17.06 -23.14 -21.17
N TRP A 16 -17.33 -23.37 -22.45
CA TRP A 16 -16.87 -24.58 -23.16
C TRP A 16 -15.35 -24.62 -23.29
N LEU A 17 -14.71 -23.52 -23.70
CA LEU A 17 -13.25 -23.41 -23.78
C LEU A 17 -12.58 -23.65 -22.42
N ASN A 18 -13.11 -23.05 -21.35
CA ASN A 18 -12.58 -23.24 -19.99
C ASN A 18 -12.63 -24.72 -19.58
N ARG A 19 -13.74 -25.41 -19.85
CA ARG A 19 -13.88 -26.85 -19.56
C ARG A 19 -12.91 -27.70 -20.38
N LEU A 20 -12.65 -27.31 -21.62
CA LEU A 20 -11.69 -28.00 -22.49
C LEU A 20 -10.26 -27.85 -21.95
N ILE A 21 -9.84 -26.64 -21.58
CA ILE A 21 -8.52 -26.36 -20.98
C ILE A 21 -8.33 -27.09 -19.64
N ALA A 22 -9.38 -27.13 -18.81
CA ALA A 22 -9.37 -27.83 -17.53
C ALA A 22 -9.37 -29.36 -17.66
N SER A 23 -9.68 -29.91 -18.84
CA SER A 23 -9.82 -31.36 -18.99
C SER A 23 -8.46 -32.08 -18.94
N PRO A 24 -8.30 -33.14 -18.12
CA PRO A 24 -7.05 -33.89 -18.03
C PRO A 24 -6.60 -34.49 -19.38
N GLY A 25 -7.57 -34.88 -20.21
CA GLY A 25 -7.31 -35.42 -21.55
C GLY A 25 -6.79 -34.39 -22.55
N PHE A 26 -7.18 -33.12 -22.42
CA PHE A 26 -6.60 -32.03 -23.21
C PHE A 26 -5.20 -31.66 -22.71
N GLN A 27 -5.01 -31.51 -21.39
CA GLN A 27 -3.71 -31.19 -20.81
C GLN A 27 -2.64 -32.25 -21.14
N ARG A 28 -3.00 -33.54 -21.09
CA ARG A 28 -2.12 -34.67 -21.48
C ARG A 28 -1.75 -34.65 -22.96
N ARG A 29 -2.66 -34.19 -23.84
CA ARG A 29 -2.36 -34.05 -25.27
C ARG A 29 -1.51 -32.81 -25.55
N ALA A 30 -1.83 -31.69 -24.90
CA ALA A 30 -1.10 -30.44 -24.99
C ALA A 30 0.36 -30.60 -24.53
N SER A 31 0.62 -31.34 -23.46
CA SER A 31 1.98 -31.60 -22.97
C SER A 31 2.84 -32.46 -23.91
N ARG A 32 2.24 -33.17 -24.88
CA ARG A 32 2.96 -33.95 -25.89
C ARG A 32 3.44 -33.12 -27.07
N TRP A 33 2.79 -31.99 -27.37
CA TRP A 33 3.18 -31.09 -28.47
C TRP A 33 4.23 -30.05 -28.03
N PRO A 34 5.32 -29.80 -28.78
CA PRO A 34 6.44 -28.96 -28.32
C PRO A 34 6.05 -27.54 -27.88
N ILE A 35 5.20 -26.86 -28.65
CA ILE A 35 4.74 -25.49 -28.36
C ILE A 35 3.79 -25.48 -27.15
N ALA A 36 2.77 -26.35 -27.18
CA ALA A 36 1.78 -26.45 -26.11
C ALA A 36 2.38 -26.97 -24.78
N ARG A 37 3.44 -27.78 -24.84
CA ARG A 37 4.23 -28.21 -23.68
C ARG A 37 4.93 -27.03 -22.99
N GLY A 38 5.47 -26.09 -23.77
CA GLY A 38 6.09 -24.88 -23.23
C GLY A 38 5.09 -23.99 -22.48
N VAL A 39 3.89 -23.82 -23.04
CA VAL A 39 2.78 -23.09 -22.42
C VAL A 39 2.32 -23.80 -21.15
N ALA A 40 1.99 -25.09 -21.23
CA ALA A 40 1.54 -25.88 -20.07
C ALA A 40 2.55 -25.89 -18.91
N ARG A 41 3.86 -25.94 -19.20
CA ARG A 41 4.91 -25.85 -18.17
C ARG A 41 4.95 -24.48 -17.50
N ARG A 42 4.80 -23.39 -18.27
CA ARG A 42 4.77 -22.02 -17.72
C ARG A 42 3.52 -21.81 -16.87
N ASP A 43 2.36 -22.21 -17.36
CA ASP A 43 1.09 -22.12 -16.63
C ASP A 43 1.15 -22.92 -15.34
N GLY A 44 1.66 -24.16 -15.40
CA GLY A 44 1.85 -25.00 -14.21
C GLY A 44 2.80 -24.37 -13.19
N ALA A 45 3.91 -23.75 -13.63
CA ALA A 45 4.82 -23.04 -12.74
C ALA A 45 4.17 -21.80 -12.11
N MET A 46 3.38 -21.03 -12.88
CA MET A 46 2.65 -19.87 -12.37
C MET A 46 1.59 -20.28 -11.34
N ILE A 47 0.82 -21.33 -11.62
CA ILE A 47 -0.18 -21.86 -10.68
C ILE A 47 0.51 -22.34 -9.40
N PHE A 48 1.61 -23.09 -9.52
CA PHE A 48 2.34 -23.54 -8.35
C PHE A 48 2.94 -22.38 -7.55
N ASP A 49 3.41 -21.32 -8.23
CA ASP A 49 3.86 -20.08 -7.58
C ASP A 49 2.76 -19.39 -6.75
N LEU A 50 1.50 -19.45 -7.19
CA LEU A 50 0.35 -18.99 -6.40
C LEU A 50 0.11 -19.92 -5.20
N VAL A 51 0.10 -21.24 -5.42
CA VAL A 51 -0.14 -22.25 -4.37
C VAL A 51 0.90 -22.14 -3.24
N GLN A 52 2.17 -21.93 -3.58
CA GLN A 52 3.25 -21.79 -2.59
C GLN A 52 3.43 -20.35 -2.07
N GLY A 53 2.61 -19.40 -2.52
CA GLY A 53 2.75 -17.97 -2.20
C GLY A 53 2.75 -17.71 -0.70
N PHE A 54 1.87 -18.36 0.07
CA PHE A 54 1.82 -18.21 1.52
C PHE A 54 3.13 -18.66 2.21
N VAL A 55 3.77 -19.73 1.72
CA VAL A 55 5.05 -20.21 2.25
C VAL A 55 6.16 -19.20 1.95
N ARG A 56 6.19 -18.60 0.76
CA ARG A 56 7.16 -17.55 0.42
C ARG A 56 7.03 -16.35 1.36
N SER A 57 5.79 -15.92 1.63
CA SER A 57 5.51 -14.82 2.54
C SER A 57 5.94 -15.12 3.97
N GLN A 58 5.72 -16.34 4.47
CA GLN A 58 6.18 -16.76 5.80
C GLN A 58 7.70 -16.93 5.89
N ALA A 59 8.35 -17.45 4.84
CA ALA A 59 9.81 -17.54 4.78
C ALA A 59 10.45 -16.15 4.78
N LEU A 60 9.90 -15.19 4.04
CA LEU A 60 10.32 -13.80 4.05
C LEU A 60 10.18 -13.18 5.45
N LEU A 61 9.04 -13.39 6.12
CA LEU A 61 8.83 -12.96 7.50
C LEU A 61 9.90 -13.52 8.43
N ALA A 62 10.18 -14.83 8.34
CA ALA A 62 11.20 -15.49 9.16
C ALA A 62 12.60 -14.90 8.94
N LEU A 63 12.99 -14.66 7.68
CA LEU A 63 14.26 -14.01 7.35
C LEU A 63 14.41 -12.64 8.03
N VAL A 64 13.36 -11.83 7.99
CA VAL A 64 13.33 -10.51 8.63
C VAL A 64 13.33 -10.62 10.15
N HIS A 65 12.52 -11.53 10.72
CA HIS A 65 12.45 -11.76 12.17
C HIS A 65 13.79 -12.17 12.76
N LEU A 66 14.51 -13.05 12.07
CA LEU A 66 15.83 -13.53 12.45
C LEU A 66 16.96 -12.56 12.09
N ASN A 67 16.64 -11.38 11.54
CA ASN A 67 17.58 -10.33 11.17
C ASN A 67 18.66 -10.76 10.17
N LEU A 68 18.38 -11.79 9.37
CA LEU A 68 19.35 -12.40 8.45
C LEU A 68 19.77 -11.44 7.32
N PRO A 69 18.86 -10.66 6.69
CA PRO A 69 19.28 -9.70 5.69
C PRO A 69 20.29 -8.68 6.22
N ARG A 70 20.04 -8.07 7.39
CA ARG A 70 20.98 -7.10 7.96
C ARG A 70 22.30 -7.74 8.34
N ARG A 71 22.27 -8.94 8.92
CA ARG A 71 23.49 -9.69 9.30
C ARG A 71 24.41 -9.89 8.07
N LEU A 72 23.82 -10.32 6.96
CA LEU A 72 24.54 -10.63 5.72
C LEU A 72 24.95 -9.39 4.88
N LEU A 73 24.66 -8.16 5.32
CA LEU A 73 25.17 -6.94 4.67
C LEU A 73 26.70 -6.84 4.75
N ASN A 74 27.29 -7.38 5.83
CA ASN A 74 28.73 -7.35 6.05
C ASN A 74 29.50 -8.39 5.24
N GLY A 75 28.80 -9.30 4.54
CA GLY A 75 29.41 -10.31 3.68
C GLY A 75 28.80 -11.70 3.84
N PRO A 76 29.33 -12.69 3.10
CA PRO A 76 28.87 -14.07 3.18
C PRO A 76 29.22 -14.73 4.52
N GLU A 77 28.27 -15.46 5.12
CA GLU A 77 28.47 -16.20 6.38
C GLU A 77 28.10 -17.68 6.25
N GLU A 78 28.70 -18.50 7.12
CA GLU A 78 28.46 -19.95 7.18
C GLU A 78 27.11 -20.28 7.81
N VAL A 79 26.47 -21.34 7.34
CA VAL A 79 25.17 -21.79 7.85
C VAL A 79 25.23 -22.05 9.37
N SER A 80 26.30 -22.68 9.86
CA SER A 80 26.49 -23.00 11.29
C SER A 80 26.59 -21.74 12.16
N ALA A 81 27.25 -20.69 11.68
CA ALA A 81 27.37 -19.41 12.37
C ALA A 81 26.02 -18.67 12.44
N LEU A 82 25.30 -18.63 11.31
CA LEU A 82 23.95 -18.04 11.25
C LEU A 82 22.98 -18.82 12.13
N ALA A 83 23.03 -20.15 12.11
CA ALA A 83 22.20 -21.02 12.94
C ALA A 83 22.41 -20.73 14.44
N ARG A 84 23.68 -20.62 14.88
CA ARG A 84 24.03 -20.26 16.26
C ARG A 84 23.55 -18.86 16.63
N TYR A 85 23.74 -17.88 15.75
CA TYR A 85 23.26 -16.50 15.95
C TYR A 85 21.73 -16.46 16.16
N CYS A 86 20.99 -17.24 15.39
CA CYS A 86 19.53 -17.27 15.43
C CYS A 86 18.94 -18.28 16.43
N GLY A 87 19.76 -19.09 17.09
CA GLY A 87 19.27 -20.17 17.97
C GLY A 87 18.48 -21.27 17.23
N LEU A 88 18.82 -21.57 15.98
CA LEU A 88 18.14 -22.57 15.15
C LEU A 88 19.00 -23.81 14.91
N PRO A 89 18.39 -25.00 14.73
CA PRO A 89 19.10 -26.16 14.18
C PRO A 89 19.69 -25.86 12.80
N GLU A 90 20.92 -26.31 12.55
CA GLU A 90 21.66 -26.00 11.32
C GLU A 90 20.90 -26.44 10.05
N GLU A 91 20.25 -27.61 10.08
CA GLU A 91 19.44 -28.10 8.96
C GLU A 91 18.25 -27.18 8.64
N ARG A 92 17.61 -26.62 9.67
CA ARG A 92 16.48 -25.68 9.52
C ARG A 92 16.97 -24.32 9.01
N MET A 93 18.13 -23.86 9.48
CA MET A 93 18.78 -22.67 8.93
C MET A 93 19.12 -22.87 7.45
N ARG A 94 19.68 -24.03 7.08
CA ARG A 94 19.98 -24.37 5.68
C ARG A 94 18.73 -24.34 4.80
N LEU A 95 17.61 -24.90 5.28
CA LEU A 95 16.32 -24.85 4.60
C LEU A 95 15.87 -23.40 4.36
N LEU A 96 15.92 -22.56 5.40
CA LEU A 96 15.49 -21.16 5.30
C LEU A 96 16.38 -20.35 4.35
N LEU A 97 17.70 -20.52 4.42
CA LEU A 97 18.64 -19.84 3.51
C LEU A 97 18.50 -20.32 2.07
N GLN A 98 18.22 -21.61 1.86
CA GLN A 98 17.91 -22.17 0.55
C GLN A 98 16.61 -21.59 -0.02
N ALA A 99 15.57 -21.42 0.81
CA ALA A 99 14.34 -20.73 0.42
C ALA A 99 14.62 -19.25 0.07
N GLY A 100 15.41 -18.54 0.89
CA GLY A 100 15.88 -17.19 0.60
C GLY A 100 16.64 -17.08 -0.72
N ALA A 101 17.43 -18.09 -1.07
CA ALA A 101 18.12 -18.17 -2.35
C ALA A 101 17.18 -18.45 -3.52
N ALA A 102 16.20 -19.35 -3.36
CA ALA A 102 15.18 -19.63 -4.37
C ALA A 102 14.26 -18.42 -4.63
N MET A 103 14.02 -17.57 -3.62
CA MET A 103 13.33 -16.29 -3.76
C MET A 103 14.22 -15.17 -4.35
N GLY A 104 15.49 -15.45 -4.63
CA GLY A 104 16.43 -14.48 -5.19
C GLY A 104 16.92 -13.43 -4.21
N LEU A 105 16.65 -13.55 -2.91
CA LEU A 105 17.12 -12.63 -1.86
C LEU A 105 18.54 -12.99 -1.40
N MET A 106 18.89 -14.26 -1.51
CA MET A 106 20.19 -14.79 -1.12
C MET A 106 20.84 -15.57 -2.27
N ARG A 107 22.10 -15.92 -2.11
CA ARG A 107 22.83 -16.80 -3.02
C ARG A 107 23.78 -17.69 -2.24
N ARG A 108 23.84 -18.96 -2.63
CA ARG A 108 24.81 -19.91 -2.08
C ARG A 108 26.22 -19.55 -2.57
N LYS A 109 27.20 -19.72 -1.69
CA LYS A 109 28.63 -19.57 -1.92
C LYS A 109 29.34 -20.88 -1.55
N ARG A 110 30.61 -20.98 -1.96
CA ARG A 110 31.48 -22.12 -1.58
C ARG A 110 31.62 -22.19 -0.05
N GLY A 111 31.87 -23.40 0.48
CA GLY A 111 32.09 -23.62 1.92
C GLY A 111 30.82 -23.51 2.77
N ASP A 112 29.66 -23.91 2.23
CA ASP A 112 28.35 -23.81 2.90
C ASP A 112 28.05 -22.41 3.47
N ARG A 113 28.31 -21.40 2.64
CA ARG A 113 28.08 -19.99 2.96
C ARG A 113 26.92 -19.43 2.15
N PHE A 114 26.25 -18.44 2.70
CA PHE A 114 25.22 -17.67 2.01
C PHE A 114 25.56 -16.18 2.05
N ALA A 115 25.20 -15.48 0.98
CA ALA A 115 25.35 -14.03 0.85
C ALA A 115 24.06 -13.41 0.34
N LEU A 116 23.86 -12.11 0.57
CA LEU A 116 22.79 -11.37 -0.08
C LEU A 116 22.99 -11.27 -1.60
N THR A 117 21.88 -11.22 -2.32
CA THR A 117 21.83 -10.70 -3.69
C THR A 117 21.62 -9.18 -3.69
N ARG A 118 21.58 -8.57 -4.88
CA ARG A 118 21.16 -7.17 -5.03
C ARG A 118 19.75 -6.92 -4.48
N GLN A 119 18.82 -7.85 -4.70
CA GLN A 119 17.44 -7.72 -4.24
C GLN A 119 17.34 -7.89 -2.71
N GLY A 120 18.08 -8.85 -2.13
CA GLY A 120 18.14 -9.00 -0.68
C GLY A 120 18.75 -7.79 0.03
N ALA A 121 19.78 -7.18 -0.55
CA ALA A 121 20.35 -5.93 -0.03
C ALA A 121 19.42 -4.72 -0.21
N ALA A 122 18.67 -4.66 -1.33
CA ALA A 122 17.69 -3.60 -1.54
C ALA A 122 16.57 -3.63 -0.48
N LEU A 123 16.16 -4.82 -0.03
CA LEU A 123 15.14 -4.99 1.01
C LEU A 123 15.48 -4.23 2.30
N THR A 124 16.75 -4.28 2.74
CA THR A 124 17.19 -3.59 3.96
C THR A 124 17.33 -2.07 3.77
N GLY A 125 17.47 -1.61 2.53
CA GLY A 125 17.64 -0.20 2.18
C GLY A 125 16.34 0.57 1.98
N VAL A 126 15.22 -0.11 1.75
CA VAL A 126 13.90 0.54 1.59
C VAL A 126 13.35 0.93 2.98
N PRO A 127 13.15 2.22 3.27
CA PRO A 127 12.62 2.66 4.56
C PRO A 127 11.26 2.01 4.87
N GLY A 128 11.10 1.49 6.08
CA GLY A 128 9.85 0.89 6.55
C GLY A 128 9.51 -0.50 6.00
N LEU A 129 10.25 -1.04 5.02
CA LEU A 129 9.88 -2.31 4.39
C LEU A 129 9.99 -3.51 5.35
N GLU A 130 11.05 -3.57 6.16
CA GLU A 130 11.18 -4.61 7.19
C GLU A 130 10.07 -4.52 8.24
N ALA A 131 9.72 -3.31 8.67
CA ALA A 131 8.61 -3.09 9.60
C ALA A 131 7.27 -3.50 8.99
N MET A 132 7.07 -3.22 7.69
CA MET A 132 5.89 -3.66 6.94
C MET A 132 5.82 -5.18 6.92
N ILE A 133 6.92 -5.88 6.62
CA ILE A 133 6.98 -7.35 6.63
C ILE A 133 6.59 -7.89 8.01
N ARG A 134 7.15 -7.34 9.10
CA ARG A 134 6.80 -7.75 10.47
C ARG A 134 5.31 -7.58 10.78
N HIS A 135 4.73 -6.47 10.32
CA HIS A 135 3.33 -6.13 10.56
C HIS A 135 2.34 -7.10 9.90
N HIS A 136 2.73 -7.81 8.84
CA HIS A 136 1.86 -8.80 8.21
C HIS A 136 1.41 -9.92 9.16
N GLY A 137 2.03 -10.11 10.33
CA GLY A 137 1.60 -11.07 11.34
C GLY A 137 0.10 -10.98 11.68
N ALA A 138 -0.43 -9.77 11.89
CA ALA A 138 -1.85 -9.57 12.15
C ALA A 138 -2.70 -9.94 10.94
N PHE A 139 -2.33 -9.43 9.77
CA PHE A 139 -3.05 -9.71 8.52
C PHE A 139 -3.03 -11.19 8.12
N TYR A 140 -1.95 -11.94 8.42
CA TYR A 140 -1.91 -13.39 8.22
C TYR A 140 -2.94 -14.13 9.07
N ARG A 141 -3.20 -13.67 10.31
CA ARG A 141 -4.22 -14.25 11.18
C ARG A 141 -5.63 -13.91 10.69
N ASP A 142 -5.84 -12.67 10.25
CA ASP A 142 -7.11 -12.23 9.65
C ASP A 142 -7.47 -13.03 8.39
N MET A 143 -6.46 -13.42 7.61
CA MET A 143 -6.59 -14.25 6.41
C MET A 143 -6.65 -15.77 6.70
N GLY A 144 -6.72 -16.18 7.96
CA GLY A 144 -6.77 -17.60 8.35
C GLY A 144 -8.01 -18.33 7.82
N ASP A 145 -9.15 -17.63 7.73
CA ASP A 145 -10.34 -18.04 6.98
C ASP A 145 -10.71 -16.93 5.97
N PRO A 146 -10.19 -16.98 4.73
CA PRO A 146 -10.42 -15.93 3.75
C PRO A 146 -11.88 -15.87 3.28
N VAL A 147 -12.65 -16.95 3.41
CA VAL A 147 -14.07 -16.95 3.02
C VAL A 147 -14.90 -16.26 4.08
N ALA A 148 -14.68 -16.54 5.37
CA ALA A 148 -15.30 -15.81 6.47
C ALA A 148 -14.97 -14.31 6.40
N LEU A 149 -13.71 -13.96 6.07
CA LEU A 149 -13.32 -12.56 5.87
C LEU A 149 -14.14 -11.89 4.75
N LEU A 150 -14.26 -12.55 3.60
CA LEU A 150 -15.04 -12.04 2.45
C LEU A 150 -16.55 -11.93 2.73
N ARG A 151 -17.07 -12.74 3.66
CA ARG A 151 -18.46 -12.64 4.14
C ARG A 151 -18.65 -11.58 5.23
N GLY A 152 -17.56 -10.99 5.74
CA GLY A 152 -17.61 -10.04 6.86
C GLY A 152 -17.85 -10.71 8.23
N GLU A 153 -17.57 -12.01 8.33
CA GLU A 153 -17.79 -12.82 9.54
C GLU A 153 -16.57 -12.81 10.48
N THR A 154 -15.41 -12.35 10.00
CA THR A 154 -14.15 -12.31 10.76
C THR A 154 -14.03 -11.04 11.60
N GLN A 155 -13.73 -11.18 12.89
CA GLN A 155 -13.18 -10.09 13.68
C GLN A 155 -11.68 -9.99 13.41
N THR A 156 -11.27 -8.88 12.82
CA THR A 156 -9.90 -8.68 12.32
C THR A 156 -9.04 -7.92 13.32
N GLU A 157 -7.84 -8.42 13.57
CA GLU A 157 -6.83 -7.73 14.37
C GLU A 157 -6.38 -6.42 13.70
N LEU A 158 -6.31 -6.41 12.36
CA LEU A 158 -5.84 -5.24 11.61
C LEU A 158 -6.72 -4.00 11.83
N ALA A 159 -8.02 -4.18 12.02
CA ALA A 159 -8.96 -3.10 12.32
C ALA A 159 -8.64 -2.37 13.65
N ALA A 160 -8.03 -3.06 14.61
CA ALA A 160 -7.70 -2.48 15.91
C ALA A 160 -6.61 -1.39 15.83
N PHE A 161 -5.81 -1.37 14.76
CA PHE A 161 -4.78 -0.34 14.58
C PHE A 161 -5.36 1.00 14.10
N TRP A 162 -6.63 1.05 13.64
CA TRP A 162 -7.30 2.21 13.03
C TRP A 162 -8.44 2.80 13.92
N PRO A 163 -8.25 2.99 15.25
CA PRO A 163 -9.35 3.35 16.14
C PRO A 163 -9.98 4.71 15.81
N TYR A 164 -9.21 5.63 15.21
CA TYR A 164 -9.69 6.95 14.80
C TYR A 164 -10.76 6.89 13.71
N VAL A 165 -10.80 5.83 12.91
CA VAL A 165 -11.79 5.68 11.84
C VAL A 165 -13.17 5.28 12.35
N PHE A 166 -13.24 4.65 13.52
CA PHE A 166 -14.49 4.22 14.16
C PHE A 166 -15.06 5.24 15.15
N GLY A 167 -14.49 6.44 15.23
CA GLY A 167 -14.79 7.41 16.28
C GLY A 167 -13.97 7.08 17.52
N ALA A 168 -13.28 8.09 18.07
CA ALA A 168 -12.20 7.99 19.04
C ALA A 168 -12.59 7.37 20.41
N ALA A 169 -12.91 6.08 20.46
CA ALA A 169 -13.33 5.38 21.68
C ALA A 169 -12.80 3.93 21.79
N GLY A 170 -11.65 3.63 21.17
CA GLY A 170 -10.93 2.38 21.40
C GLY A 170 -9.59 2.66 22.05
N ALA A 171 -9.45 2.39 23.35
CA ALA A 171 -8.17 2.41 24.03
C ALA A 171 -7.30 1.26 23.48
N VAL A 172 -6.58 1.55 22.40
CA VAL A 172 -5.50 0.69 21.91
C VAL A 172 -4.28 0.98 22.75
N ASP A 173 -3.50 -0.06 23.05
CA ASP A 173 -2.20 0.08 23.71
C ASP A 173 -1.38 1.20 23.01
N PRO A 174 -0.93 2.23 23.74
CA PRO A 174 -0.10 3.29 23.18
C PRO A 174 1.14 2.77 22.42
N GLU A 175 1.70 1.63 22.82
CA GLU A 175 2.85 1.01 22.17
C GLU A 175 2.49 0.41 20.79
N VAL A 176 1.30 -0.18 20.68
CA VAL A 176 0.75 -0.71 19.42
C VAL A 176 0.42 0.43 18.45
N THR A 177 -0.14 1.52 18.97
CA THR A 177 -0.45 2.74 18.21
C THR A 177 0.83 3.43 17.72
N ALA A 178 1.87 3.51 18.56
CA ALA A 178 3.16 4.10 18.22
C ALA A 178 3.91 3.27 17.16
N THR A 179 3.98 1.95 17.32
CA THR A 179 4.64 1.04 16.38
C THR A 179 4.03 1.15 14.98
N TYR A 180 2.70 1.24 14.89
CA TYR A 180 2.03 1.43 13.61
C TYR A 180 2.24 2.83 13.05
N SER A 181 2.13 3.87 13.89
CA SER A 181 2.36 5.26 13.47
C SER A 181 3.77 5.43 12.86
N ASP A 182 4.76 4.76 13.41
CA ASP A 182 6.12 4.73 12.88
C ASP A 182 6.24 3.96 11.57
N LEU A 183 5.57 2.80 11.44
CA LEU A 183 5.50 2.06 10.18
C LEU A 183 4.91 2.93 9.05
N MET A 184 3.78 3.61 9.32
CA MET A 184 3.17 4.51 8.35
C MET A 184 4.09 5.65 7.99
N ALA A 185 4.66 6.32 8.99
CA ALA A 185 5.58 7.44 8.79
C ALA A 185 6.77 7.05 7.91
N GLN A 186 7.35 5.86 8.12
CA GLN A 186 8.48 5.38 7.31
C GLN A 186 8.06 5.10 5.86
N SER A 187 6.91 4.45 5.64
CA SER A 187 6.40 4.19 4.29
C SER A 187 5.95 5.46 3.55
N GLN A 188 5.48 6.46 4.30
CA GLN A 188 4.96 7.72 3.77
C GLN A 188 6.05 8.59 3.12
N ARG A 189 7.33 8.45 3.49
CA ARG A 189 8.43 9.14 2.79
C ARG A 189 8.49 8.76 1.31
N LEU A 190 8.39 7.47 1.01
CA LEU A 190 8.44 7.00 -0.38
C LEU A 190 7.21 7.45 -1.18
N VAL A 191 6.04 7.41 -0.54
CA VAL A 191 4.79 7.95 -1.10
C VAL A 191 4.95 9.44 -1.41
N ALA A 192 5.45 10.23 -0.47
CA ALA A 192 5.63 11.66 -0.64
C ALA A 192 6.57 11.97 -1.82
N GLN A 193 7.72 11.30 -1.89
CA GLN A 193 8.67 11.47 -2.99
C GLN A 193 8.07 11.15 -4.35
N ASP A 194 7.33 10.04 -4.48
CA ASP A 194 6.69 9.67 -5.75
C ASP A 194 5.56 10.62 -6.14
N THR A 195 4.83 11.13 -5.17
CA THR A 195 3.75 12.10 -5.40
C THR A 195 4.30 13.43 -5.86
N LEU A 196 5.33 13.95 -5.19
CA LEU A 196 5.97 15.23 -5.52
C LEU A 196 6.74 15.16 -6.86
N ALA A 197 7.24 13.99 -7.24
CA ALA A 197 7.83 13.77 -8.57
C ALA A 197 6.79 13.77 -9.70
N GLN A 198 5.52 13.49 -9.41
CA GLN A 198 4.42 13.48 -10.37
C GLN A 198 3.63 14.79 -10.39
N VAL A 199 3.62 15.52 -9.27
CA VAL A 199 2.86 16.76 -9.09
C VAL A 199 3.77 17.86 -8.56
N PRO A 200 4.32 18.71 -9.44
CA PRO A 200 5.12 19.85 -9.03
C PRO A 200 4.30 20.83 -8.17
N LEU A 201 4.93 21.32 -7.10
CA LEU A 201 4.39 22.32 -6.17
C LEU A 201 4.93 23.73 -6.43
N LYS A 202 5.51 23.98 -7.61
CA LYS A 202 6.19 25.26 -7.92
C LYS A 202 5.30 26.50 -7.79
N ASP A 203 4.00 26.35 -8.07
CA ASP A 203 3.03 27.45 -8.07
C ASP A 203 2.15 27.44 -6.80
N THR A 204 2.48 26.59 -5.82
CA THR A 204 1.73 26.47 -4.56
C THR A 204 2.25 27.51 -3.57
N CYS A 205 1.40 28.46 -3.17
CA CYS A 205 1.70 29.44 -2.12
C CYS A 205 1.35 28.91 -0.72
N CYS A 206 0.29 28.11 -0.60
CA CYS A 206 -0.16 27.57 0.69
C CYS A 206 -0.71 26.14 0.53
N LEU A 207 0.04 25.16 1.04
CA LEU A 207 -0.34 23.74 1.03
C LEU A 207 -0.94 23.34 2.38
N MET A 208 -2.17 22.83 2.37
CA MET A 208 -2.76 22.16 3.53
C MET A 208 -2.82 20.65 3.32
N ASP A 209 -2.24 19.89 4.24
CA ASP A 209 -2.32 18.42 4.26
C ASP A 209 -3.40 18.01 5.27
N VAL A 210 -4.52 17.51 4.76
CA VAL A 210 -5.67 17.06 5.57
C VAL A 210 -5.51 15.58 5.85
N GLY A 211 -5.55 15.19 7.12
CA GLY A 211 -5.17 13.83 7.54
C GLY A 211 -3.66 13.60 7.43
N GLY A 212 -2.84 14.66 7.58
CA GLY A 212 -1.40 14.60 7.34
C GLY A 212 -0.60 13.83 8.41
N GLY A 213 -1.28 13.32 9.44
CA GLY A 213 -0.74 12.51 10.51
C GLY A 213 0.40 13.21 11.24
N THR A 214 1.54 12.54 11.27
CA THR A 214 2.75 13.02 11.94
C THR A 214 3.62 13.92 11.03
N GLY A 215 3.05 14.47 9.95
CA GLY A 215 3.64 15.53 9.12
C GLY A 215 4.72 15.09 8.12
N VAL A 216 4.87 13.79 7.85
CA VAL A 216 5.93 13.27 6.96
C VAL A 216 5.83 13.84 5.54
N PHE A 217 4.61 13.91 4.99
CA PHE A 217 4.41 14.45 3.65
C PHE A 217 4.80 15.93 3.59
N LEU A 218 4.40 16.73 4.58
CA LEU A 218 4.75 18.15 4.65
C LEU A 218 6.25 18.40 4.76
N VAL A 219 7.01 17.55 5.47
CA VAL A 219 8.48 17.65 5.52
C VAL A 219 9.10 17.52 4.13
N GLU A 220 8.64 16.56 3.32
CA GLU A 220 9.12 16.40 1.95
C GLU A 220 8.60 17.51 1.02
N ALA A 221 7.34 17.92 1.19
CA ALA A 221 6.75 19.02 0.41
C ALA A 221 7.46 20.35 0.67
N ALA A 222 7.91 20.61 1.90
CA ALA A 222 8.67 21.82 2.27
C ALA A 222 9.96 21.99 1.46
N ARG A 223 10.58 20.87 1.05
CA ARG A 223 11.78 20.85 0.19
C ARG A 223 11.43 21.12 -1.27
N ALA A 224 10.31 20.57 -1.74
CA ALA A 224 9.83 20.74 -3.11
C ALA A 224 9.23 22.14 -3.37
N ALA A 225 8.71 22.80 -2.33
CA ALA A 225 8.19 24.16 -2.38
C ALA A 225 8.80 25.01 -1.23
N PRO A 226 10.04 25.52 -1.38
CA PRO A 226 10.76 26.22 -0.32
C PRO A 226 10.10 27.51 0.18
N GLN A 227 9.23 28.11 -0.63
CA GLN A 227 8.54 29.37 -0.31
C GLN A 227 7.10 29.18 0.17
N ALA A 228 6.53 27.97 0.03
CA ALA A 228 5.15 27.73 0.41
C ALA A 228 4.97 27.78 1.93
N ARG A 229 3.85 28.36 2.37
CA ARG A 229 3.31 28.14 3.71
C ARG A 229 2.68 26.74 3.79
N LEU A 230 2.82 26.09 4.93
CA LEU A 230 2.31 24.73 5.13
C LEU A 230 1.29 24.71 6.27
N VAL A 231 0.23 23.94 6.11
CA VAL A 231 -0.79 23.71 7.13
C VAL A 231 -0.95 22.21 7.33
N LEU A 232 -0.80 21.74 8.56
CA LEU A 232 -1.14 20.37 8.94
C LEU A 232 -2.52 20.36 9.59
N PHE A 233 -3.48 19.65 9.02
CA PHE A 233 -4.80 19.45 9.61
C PHE A 233 -5.01 17.98 9.96
N ASP A 234 -5.15 17.67 11.24
CA ASP A 234 -5.41 16.31 11.74
C ASP A 234 -6.06 16.34 13.12
N LEU A 235 -6.46 15.18 13.65
CA LEU A 235 -7.10 15.07 14.96
C LEU A 235 -6.20 15.59 16.08
N PRO A 236 -6.77 16.18 17.15
CA PRO A 236 -6.00 16.69 18.30
C PRO A 236 -5.00 15.68 18.88
N ALA A 237 -5.38 14.41 18.98
CA ALA A 237 -4.52 13.36 19.51
C ALA A 237 -3.32 13.03 18.60
N VAL A 238 -3.45 13.24 17.29
CA VAL A 238 -2.44 12.88 16.27
C VAL A 238 -1.42 14.00 16.10
N VAL A 239 -1.88 15.25 16.10
CA VAL A 239 -0.99 16.42 15.86
C VAL A 239 0.07 16.62 16.94
N THR A 240 -0.13 16.09 18.14
CA THR A 240 0.87 16.11 19.23
C THR A 240 2.19 15.46 18.78
N GLY A 241 2.13 14.35 18.03
CA GLY A 241 3.32 13.69 17.49
C GLY A 241 3.97 14.43 16.31
N ALA A 242 3.22 15.31 15.64
CA ALA A 242 3.72 16.07 14.50
C ALA A 242 4.65 17.22 14.91
N GLN A 243 4.37 17.86 16.06
CA GLN A 243 5.15 19.00 16.56
C GLN A 243 6.65 18.68 16.66
N ALA A 244 7.00 17.56 17.31
CA ALA A 244 8.39 17.14 17.49
C ALA A 244 9.09 16.94 16.14
N ARG A 245 8.45 16.24 15.20
CA ARG A 245 9.03 15.98 13.88
C ARG A 245 9.22 17.24 13.04
N LEU A 246 8.23 18.14 13.06
CA LEU A 246 8.31 19.39 12.32
C LEU A 246 9.39 20.31 12.89
N ALA A 247 9.60 20.28 14.21
CA ALA A 247 10.70 20.98 14.87
C ALA A 247 12.07 20.39 14.51
N GLU A 248 12.23 19.05 14.55
CA GLU A 248 13.45 18.35 14.11
C GLU A 248 13.79 18.65 12.64
N ALA A 249 12.78 18.82 11.80
CA ALA A 249 12.94 19.21 10.40
C ALA A 249 13.21 20.72 10.19
N GLY A 250 13.21 21.54 11.25
CA GLY A 250 13.42 22.99 11.18
C GLY A 250 12.26 23.75 10.54
N LEU A 251 11.04 23.22 10.58
CA LEU A 251 9.88 23.77 9.88
C LEU A 251 8.88 24.51 10.78
N THR A 252 9.17 24.68 12.08
CA THR A 252 8.26 25.30 13.05
C THR A 252 7.74 26.68 12.64
N ALA A 253 8.57 27.51 11.98
CA ALA A 253 8.17 28.84 11.51
C ALA A 253 7.33 28.82 10.22
N ARG A 254 7.30 27.69 9.49
CA ARG A 254 6.64 27.55 8.18
C ARG A 254 5.36 26.73 8.23
N VAL A 255 5.20 25.86 9.24
CA VAL A 255 4.04 25.00 9.39
C VAL A 255 3.12 25.52 10.49
N THR A 256 1.87 25.76 10.13
CA THR A 256 0.78 25.94 11.09
C THR A 256 0.10 24.60 11.33
N ILE A 257 0.01 24.17 12.58
CA ILE A 257 -0.72 22.96 12.95
C ILE A 257 -2.14 23.37 13.36
N GLN A 258 -3.14 22.77 12.73
CA GLN A 258 -4.55 23.05 12.98
C GLN A 258 -5.29 21.77 13.36
N PRO A 259 -5.50 21.52 14.67
CA PRO A 259 -6.23 20.33 15.10
C PRO A 259 -7.71 20.39 14.68
N GLY A 260 -8.26 19.28 14.21
CA GLY A 260 -9.68 19.15 13.87
C GLY A 260 -10.04 17.82 13.22
N SER A 261 -11.33 17.50 13.15
CA SER A 261 -11.90 16.35 12.46
C SER A 261 -12.53 16.81 11.14
N PHE A 262 -12.06 16.35 9.99
CA PHE A 262 -12.70 16.71 8.71
C PHE A 262 -14.12 16.12 8.56
N ARG A 263 -14.54 15.25 9.49
CA ARG A 263 -15.89 14.65 9.52
C ARG A 263 -16.89 15.58 10.18
N ASP A 264 -16.44 16.27 11.22
CA ASP A 264 -17.29 16.99 12.17
C ASP A 264 -17.06 18.51 12.10
N ASP A 265 -15.85 18.93 11.70
CA ASP A 265 -15.41 20.31 11.66
C ASP A 265 -15.23 20.80 10.20
N PRO A 266 -15.49 22.10 9.94
CA PRO A 266 -15.16 22.70 8.66
C PRO A 266 -13.65 22.75 8.44
N LEU A 267 -13.22 22.54 7.19
CA LEU A 267 -11.82 22.67 6.83
C LEU A 267 -11.35 24.13 6.89
N PRO A 268 -10.09 24.39 7.29
CA PRO A 268 -9.51 25.73 7.28
C PRO A 268 -9.47 26.33 5.87
N ARG A 269 -9.66 27.65 5.79
CA ARG A 269 -9.54 28.41 4.53
C ARG A 269 -8.13 29.00 4.37
N GLY A 270 -7.80 29.37 3.13
CA GLY A 270 -6.57 30.09 2.79
C GLY A 270 -5.44 29.23 2.21
N ALA A 271 -5.67 27.92 2.05
CA ALA A 271 -4.82 27.06 1.23
C ALA A 271 -5.23 27.17 -0.25
N ASP A 272 -4.25 27.27 -1.15
CA ASP A 272 -4.49 27.17 -2.59
C ASP A 272 -4.29 25.73 -3.10
N THR A 273 -3.67 24.88 -2.29
CA THR A 273 -3.44 23.47 -2.57
C THR A 273 -3.81 22.66 -1.34
N ILE A 274 -4.67 21.65 -1.51
CA ILE A 274 -4.99 20.68 -0.46
C ILE A 274 -4.49 19.31 -0.89
N SER A 275 -3.79 18.60 0.00
CA SER A 275 -3.43 17.20 -0.18
C SER A 275 -4.26 16.27 0.70
N LEU A 276 -4.61 15.12 0.12
CA LEU A 276 -5.19 13.95 0.78
C LEU A 276 -4.27 12.76 0.50
N VAL A 277 -3.28 12.55 1.38
CA VAL A 277 -2.28 11.50 1.20
C VAL A 277 -2.63 10.31 2.07
N ARG A 278 -3.06 9.20 1.45
CA ARG A 278 -3.58 8.01 2.16
C ARG A 278 -4.70 8.37 3.14
N VAL A 279 -5.74 9.03 2.62
CA VAL A 279 -6.91 9.45 3.42
C VAL A 279 -8.18 8.81 2.91
N LEU A 280 -8.43 8.84 1.60
CA LEU A 280 -9.69 8.33 1.06
C LEU A 280 -9.76 6.80 1.16
N TYR A 281 -8.61 6.12 1.03
CA TYR A 281 -8.51 4.66 1.09
C TYR A 281 -8.99 4.07 2.42
N ASP A 282 -8.96 4.84 3.52
CA ASP A 282 -9.36 4.44 4.88
C ASP A 282 -10.84 4.66 5.18
N HIS A 283 -11.59 5.24 4.24
CA HIS A 283 -12.95 5.72 4.51
C HIS A 283 -13.97 5.17 3.53
N ALA A 284 -15.19 4.93 4.03
CA ALA A 284 -16.33 4.53 3.22
C ALA A 284 -16.72 5.64 2.23
N ASP A 285 -17.43 5.27 1.16
CA ASP A 285 -17.77 6.18 0.05
C ASP A 285 -18.53 7.42 0.56
N GLU A 286 -19.41 7.29 1.55
CA GLU A 286 -20.18 8.39 2.11
C GLU A 286 -19.29 9.45 2.78
N THR A 287 -18.28 9.01 3.53
CA THR A 287 -17.30 9.89 4.19
C THR A 287 -16.40 10.55 3.15
N VAL A 288 -15.95 9.81 2.14
CA VAL A 288 -15.13 10.33 1.04
C VAL A 288 -15.86 11.43 0.27
N VAL A 289 -17.14 11.21 -0.05
CA VAL A 289 -17.96 12.22 -0.77
C VAL A 289 -18.09 13.51 0.04
N LYS A 290 -18.35 13.41 1.35
CA LYS A 290 -18.43 14.58 2.24
C LYS A 290 -17.10 15.33 2.32
N LEU A 291 -16.00 14.59 2.50
CA LEU A 291 -14.65 15.16 2.56
C LEU A 291 -14.28 15.89 1.28
N LEU A 292 -14.52 15.29 0.10
CA LEU A 292 -14.21 15.92 -1.18
C LEU A 292 -15.00 17.23 -1.38
N ARG A 293 -16.26 17.29 -0.95
CA ARG A 293 -17.04 18.54 -0.97
C ARG A 293 -16.46 19.59 -0.01
N ALA A 294 -16.09 19.21 1.21
CA ALA A 294 -15.47 20.11 2.17
C ALA A 294 -14.15 20.68 1.64
N VAL A 295 -13.32 19.84 1.00
CA VAL A 295 -12.07 20.27 0.34
C VAL A 295 -12.37 21.25 -0.80
N HIS A 296 -13.35 20.93 -1.65
CA HIS A 296 -13.78 21.84 -2.72
C HIS A 296 -14.17 23.21 -2.14
N ASP A 297 -15.02 23.25 -1.12
CA ASP A 297 -15.53 24.49 -0.54
C ASP A 297 -14.44 25.34 0.15
N ALA A 298 -13.39 24.70 0.67
CA ALA A 298 -12.26 25.34 1.33
C ALA A 298 -11.24 25.95 0.36
N LEU A 299 -11.07 25.36 -0.83
CA LEU A 299 -10.15 25.86 -1.86
C LEU A 299 -10.68 27.15 -2.52
N PRO A 300 -9.84 28.12 -2.89
CA PRO A 300 -10.27 29.23 -3.76
C PRO A 300 -10.52 28.73 -5.21
N PRO A 301 -11.17 29.53 -6.07
CA PRO A 301 -11.11 29.32 -7.52
C PRO A 301 -9.67 29.19 -8.02
N GLY A 302 -9.41 28.22 -8.88
CA GLY A 302 -8.07 27.83 -9.32
C GLY A 302 -7.28 26.97 -8.33
N GLY A 303 -7.82 26.77 -7.12
CA GLY A 303 -7.21 25.93 -6.09
C GLY A 303 -7.18 24.45 -6.48
N ARG A 304 -6.18 23.72 -5.99
CA ARG A 304 -5.86 22.36 -6.42
C ARG A 304 -6.00 21.34 -5.30
N LEU A 305 -6.66 20.23 -5.59
CA LEU A 305 -6.66 19.01 -4.78
C LEU A 305 -5.63 18.03 -5.34
N ILE A 306 -4.83 17.44 -4.45
CA ILE A 306 -3.93 16.31 -4.73
C ILE A 306 -4.36 15.13 -3.88
N VAL A 307 -4.85 14.06 -4.51
CA VAL A 307 -5.10 12.76 -3.85
C VAL A 307 -3.96 11.81 -4.18
N SER A 308 -3.36 11.19 -3.18
CA SER A 308 -2.21 10.31 -3.35
C SER A 308 -2.31 9.10 -2.42
N GLU A 309 -2.56 7.93 -2.99
CA GLU A 309 -2.70 6.69 -2.23
C GLU A 309 -2.51 5.46 -3.14
N PRO A 310 -2.35 4.25 -2.57
CA PRO A 310 -2.46 3.02 -3.34
C PRO A 310 -3.87 2.90 -3.94
N MET A 311 -3.96 2.82 -5.26
CA MET A 311 -5.24 2.78 -6.00
C MET A 311 -5.39 1.44 -6.73
N SER A 312 -6.62 0.93 -6.82
CA SER A 312 -6.91 -0.29 -7.58
C SER A 312 -6.64 -0.10 -9.07
N GLY A 313 -6.41 -1.21 -9.79
CA GLY A 313 -6.23 -1.18 -11.24
C GLY A 313 -7.51 -0.83 -12.02
N GLY A 314 -8.66 -0.81 -11.35
CA GLY A 314 -9.96 -0.51 -11.93
C GLY A 314 -10.29 -1.48 -13.07
N ALA A 315 -10.50 -0.96 -14.28
CA ALA A 315 -10.81 -1.79 -15.45
C ALA A 315 -9.66 -2.71 -15.88
N ARG A 316 -8.43 -2.47 -15.40
CA ARG A 316 -7.25 -3.30 -15.68
C ARG A 316 -6.58 -3.67 -14.36
N PRO A 317 -6.91 -4.84 -13.78
CA PRO A 317 -6.37 -5.23 -12.49
C PRO A 317 -4.84 -5.19 -12.44
N ASP A 318 -4.32 -4.64 -11.36
CA ASP A 318 -2.90 -4.58 -11.01
C ASP A 318 -2.64 -5.56 -9.86
N PRO A 319 -1.73 -6.54 -10.01
CA PRO A 319 -1.51 -7.55 -8.98
C PRO A 319 -1.11 -6.98 -7.63
N GLN A 320 -0.36 -5.87 -7.60
CA GLN A 320 0.12 -5.30 -6.35
C GLN A 320 -0.98 -4.53 -5.61
N THR A 321 -1.93 -3.91 -6.31
CA THR A 321 -3.00 -3.15 -5.65
C THR A 321 -4.29 -3.94 -5.47
N ASP A 322 -4.68 -4.77 -6.44
CA ASP A 322 -5.92 -5.54 -6.40
C ASP A 322 -5.81 -6.87 -5.62
N VAL A 323 -4.59 -7.37 -5.35
CA VAL A 323 -4.39 -8.54 -4.47
C VAL A 323 -4.03 -8.09 -3.05
N TYR A 324 -3.04 -7.21 -2.90
CA TYR A 324 -2.55 -6.83 -1.57
C TYR A 324 -3.41 -5.74 -0.93
N PHE A 325 -3.45 -4.54 -1.49
CA PHE A 325 -4.12 -3.40 -0.85
C PHE A 325 -5.65 -3.58 -0.75
N ALA A 326 -6.28 -4.23 -1.73
CA ALA A 326 -7.71 -4.53 -1.68
C ALA A 326 -8.09 -5.45 -0.49
N PHE A 327 -7.35 -6.55 -0.28
CA PHE A 327 -7.60 -7.42 0.88
C PHE A 327 -7.13 -6.80 2.20
N TYR A 328 -6.07 -6.00 2.18
CA TYR A 328 -5.60 -5.28 3.36
C TYR A 328 -6.67 -4.30 3.86
N THR A 329 -7.24 -3.48 2.97
CA THR A 329 -8.35 -2.55 3.33
C THR A 329 -9.61 -3.29 3.78
N LEU A 330 -9.93 -4.44 3.16
CA LEU A 330 -11.00 -5.31 3.64
C LEU A 330 -10.76 -5.78 5.09
N ALA A 331 -9.54 -6.21 5.40
CA ALA A 331 -9.16 -6.63 6.76
C ALA A 331 -9.08 -5.47 7.77
N MET A 332 -8.82 -4.23 7.33
CA MET A 332 -8.96 -3.06 8.19
C MET A 332 -10.42 -2.77 8.56
N ARG A 333 -11.37 -3.36 7.82
CA ARG A 333 -12.83 -3.13 7.93
C ARG A 333 -13.24 -1.69 7.66
N THR A 334 -12.33 -0.89 7.14
CA THR A 334 -12.51 0.54 6.90
C THR A 334 -12.06 0.88 5.49
N GLY A 335 -12.92 1.62 4.80
CA GLY A 335 -12.66 2.05 3.43
C GLY A 335 -12.50 0.91 2.43
N ARG A 336 -11.83 1.23 1.32
CA ARG A 336 -11.54 0.34 0.20
C ARG A 336 -10.55 0.99 -0.74
N THR A 337 -9.82 0.18 -1.48
CA THR A 337 -9.08 0.67 -2.65
C THR A 337 -10.05 1.15 -3.73
N ARG A 338 -9.75 2.30 -4.32
CA ARG A 338 -10.46 2.88 -5.47
C ARG A 338 -9.46 3.13 -6.58
N SER A 339 -9.91 3.04 -7.82
CA SER A 339 -9.07 3.35 -8.98
C SER A 339 -8.95 4.86 -9.15
N GLN A 340 -7.93 5.31 -9.91
CA GLN A 340 -7.82 6.72 -10.30
C GLN A 340 -9.12 7.24 -10.96
N ALA A 341 -9.79 6.37 -11.74
CA ALA A 341 -11.02 6.72 -12.44
C ALA A 341 -12.21 6.91 -11.49
N GLU A 342 -12.34 6.05 -10.47
CA GLU A 342 -13.36 6.19 -9.42
C GLU A 342 -13.13 7.45 -8.59
N ILE A 343 -11.91 7.71 -8.14
CA ILE A 343 -11.56 8.92 -7.40
C ILE A 343 -11.82 10.16 -8.26
N ALA A 344 -11.44 10.13 -9.54
CA ALA A 344 -11.75 11.20 -10.48
C ALA A 344 -13.27 11.43 -10.61
N ALA A 345 -14.08 10.38 -10.67
CA ALA A 345 -15.54 10.52 -10.71
C ALA A 345 -16.09 11.15 -9.43
N LEU A 346 -15.59 10.76 -8.26
CA LEU A 346 -15.97 11.36 -6.98
C LEU A 346 -15.57 12.83 -6.90
N CYS A 347 -14.38 13.20 -7.39
CA CYS A 347 -13.96 14.60 -7.50
C CYS A 347 -14.89 15.41 -8.41
N ARG A 348 -15.31 14.89 -9.58
CA ARG A 348 -16.30 15.58 -10.45
C ARG A 348 -17.62 15.79 -9.72
N ALA A 349 -18.10 14.76 -9.02
CA ALA A 349 -19.35 14.83 -8.27
C ALA A 349 -19.28 15.84 -7.10
N ALA A 350 -18.08 16.15 -6.61
CA ALA A 350 -17.84 17.18 -5.60
C ALA A 350 -17.69 18.61 -6.18
N GLY A 351 -17.72 18.77 -7.52
CA GLY A 351 -17.62 20.08 -8.19
C GLY A 351 -16.26 20.40 -8.80
N PHE A 352 -15.25 19.53 -8.61
CA PHE A 352 -13.94 19.75 -9.22
C PHE A 352 -13.98 19.58 -10.75
N GLN A 353 -13.15 20.38 -11.42
CA GLN A 353 -12.88 20.35 -12.85
C GLN A 353 -11.40 20.01 -13.12
N GLU A 354 -11.02 19.97 -14.40
CA GLU A 354 -9.65 19.70 -14.87
C GLU A 354 -8.93 18.53 -14.18
N ILE A 355 -9.56 17.36 -14.18
CA ILE A 355 -9.03 16.20 -13.46
C ILE A 355 -7.94 15.50 -14.26
N ARG A 356 -6.75 15.39 -13.66
CA ARG A 356 -5.60 14.69 -14.22
C ARG A 356 -5.32 13.42 -13.42
N GLN A 357 -4.99 12.36 -14.15
CA GLN A 357 -4.63 11.05 -13.60
C GLN A 357 -3.24 10.67 -14.15
N PRO A 358 -2.14 11.24 -13.60
CA PRO A 358 -0.80 10.91 -14.05
C PRO A 358 -0.55 9.40 -13.98
N ARG A 359 0.19 8.86 -14.94
CA ARG A 359 0.58 7.46 -14.92
C ARG A 359 1.53 7.21 -13.75
N ALA A 360 1.10 6.38 -12.80
CA ALA A 360 1.92 5.98 -11.67
C ALA A 360 3.20 5.27 -12.14
N ARG A 361 4.36 5.71 -11.63
CA ARG A 361 5.66 5.04 -11.87
C ARG A 361 5.76 3.73 -11.09
N ARG A 362 5.27 3.75 -9.86
CA ARG A 362 5.24 2.63 -8.91
C ARG A 362 3.84 2.56 -8.29
N PRO A 363 2.84 1.98 -8.98
CA PRO A 363 1.45 1.93 -8.49
C PRO A 363 1.32 1.22 -7.14
N TYR A 364 2.24 0.30 -6.85
CA TYR A 364 2.36 -0.38 -5.56
C TYR A 364 2.91 0.50 -4.41
N VAL A 365 3.36 1.72 -4.70
CA VAL A 365 3.69 2.75 -3.71
C VAL A 365 2.53 3.73 -3.61
N THR A 366 2.22 4.40 -4.72
CA THR A 366 1.15 5.40 -4.80
C THR A 366 0.77 5.68 -6.25
N ALA A 367 -0.50 6.01 -6.46
CA ALA A 367 -1.01 6.66 -7.65
C ALA A 367 -1.60 8.02 -7.26
N VAL A 368 -1.76 8.91 -8.24
CA VAL A 368 -2.14 10.30 -7.96
C VAL A 368 -3.35 10.70 -8.80
N VAL A 369 -4.28 11.44 -8.18
CA VAL A 369 -5.33 12.18 -8.88
C VAL A 369 -5.19 13.65 -8.50
N VAL A 370 -5.16 14.52 -9.50
CA VAL A 370 -5.13 15.97 -9.31
C VAL A 370 -6.43 16.54 -9.85
N ALA A 371 -7.07 17.42 -9.10
CA ALA A 371 -8.31 18.08 -9.49
C ALA A 371 -8.25 19.57 -9.16
N VAL A 372 -8.94 20.42 -9.91
CA VAL A 372 -8.92 21.88 -9.74
C VAL A 372 -10.32 22.37 -9.47
N ARG A 373 -10.49 23.26 -8.49
CA ARG A 373 -11.73 23.99 -8.30
C ARG A 373 -11.80 25.08 -9.36
N SER A 374 -12.74 24.98 -10.28
CA SER A 374 -13.00 26.07 -11.25
C SER A 374 -13.66 27.28 -10.57
N SER A 375 -13.74 28.38 -11.31
CA SER A 375 -14.52 29.58 -10.97
C SER A 375 -15.95 29.28 -10.56
#